data_AF-A0A7L0YQ81-F1
#
_entry.id   AF-A0A7L0YQ81-F1
#
_cell.length_a   1.000
_cell.length_b   1.000
_cell.length_c   1.000
_cell.angle_alpha   90.00
_cell.angle_beta   90.00
_cell.angle_gamma   90.00
#
_symmetry.space_group_name_H-M   'P 1'
#
loop_
_entity.id
_entity.type
_entity.pdbx_description
1 polymer ?
#
loop_
_entity_poly.entity_id
_entity_poly.type
_entity_poly.pdbx_seq_one_letter_code
_entity_poly.pdbx_strand_id
1 'polypeptide(L)'
;REDCRDRGSALLVPWDQDELEFLNESLQNPTRHFWIGLSVPVAGAGWTWENGSGLDQDRFQLDLENRPGACGTLKGNGISPQGCDTTLQWICQKESVEI
;
A
#
# COMPACT_ATOMS: atom_id res chain seq x y z
N ARG A 1 -0.44 -10.80 0.28
CA ARG A 1 0.49 -10.86 -0.88
C ARG A 1 0.21 -12.08 -1.75
N GLU A 2 0.32 -13.30 -1.19
CA GLU A 2 0.13 -14.55 -1.95
C GLU A 2 -1.25 -14.65 -2.61
N ASP A 3 -2.34 -14.31 -1.89
CA ASP A 3 -3.69 -14.33 -2.48
C ASP A 3 -3.83 -13.44 -3.74
N CYS A 4 -3.26 -12.23 -3.74
CA CYS A 4 -3.27 -11.40 -4.95
C CYS A 4 -2.48 -12.06 -6.09
N ARG A 5 -1.30 -12.62 -5.76
CA ARG A 5 -0.43 -13.29 -6.74
C ARG A 5 -1.14 -14.49 -7.38
N ASP A 6 -1.83 -15.30 -6.59
CA ASP A 6 -2.57 -16.47 -7.07
C ASP A 6 -3.73 -16.09 -8.01
N ARG A 7 -4.24 -14.86 -7.90
CA ARG A 7 -5.26 -14.28 -8.81
C ARG A 7 -4.65 -13.59 -10.03
N GLY A 8 -3.33 -13.68 -10.23
CA GLY A 8 -2.63 -12.96 -11.29
C GLY A 8 -2.70 -11.43 -11.11
N SER A 9 -2.59 -10.99 -9.87
CA SER A 9 -2.63 -9.58 -9.45
C SER A 9 -1.54 -9.30 -8.41
N ALA A 10 -1.35 -8.04 -8.04
CA ALA A 10 -0.40 -7.63 -6.99
C ALA A 10 -1.17 -6.93 -5.86
N LEU A 11 -0.55 -6.74 -4.68
CA LEU A 11 -1.11 -5.81 -3.71
C LEU A 11 -1.12 -4.39 -4.32
N LEU A 12 -2.06 -3.56 -3.87
CA LEU A 12 -2.22 -2.18 -4.33
C LEU A 12 -0.93 -1.37 -4.18
N VAL A 13 -0.45 -0.77 -5.27
CA VAL A 13 0.69 0.13 -5.37
C VAL A 13 0.17 1.40 -6.05
N PRO A 14 -0.39 2.34 -5.28
CA PRO A 14 -0.80 3.62 -5.85
C PRO A 14 0.44 4.35 -6.38
N TRP A 15 0.25 5.09 -7.46
CA TRP A 15 1.29 5.85 -8.13
C TRP A 15 1.52 7.18 -7.42
N ASP A 16 0.46 7.92 -7.05
CA ASP A 16 0.49 9.24 -6.43
C ASP A 16 -0.66 9.47 -5.44
N GLN A 17 -0.65 10.66 -4.83
CA GLN A 17 -1.69 11.12 -3.93
C GLN A 17 -3.07 11.20 -4.59
N ASP A 18 -3.18 11.61 -5.85
CA ASP A 18 -4.47 11.70 -6.54
C ASP A 18 -5.11 10.32 -6.70
N GLU A 19 -4.33 9.30 -7.06
CA GLU A 19 -4.82 7.92 -7.11
C GLU A 19 -5.22 7.42 -5.71
N LEU A 20 -4.44 7.74 -4.68
CA LEU A 20 -4.76 7.38 -3.29
C LEU A 20 -6.10 7.98 -2.84
N GLU A 21 -6.36 9.25 -3.19
CA GLU A 21 -7.62 9.94 -2.92
C GLU A 21 -8.78 9.31 -3.69
N PHE A 22 -8.60 9.04 -4.97
CA PHE A 22 -9.59 8.34 -5.78
C PHE A 22 -9.95 6.96 -5.23
N LEU A 23 -8.95 6.19 -4.78
CA LEU A 23 -9.15 4.88 -4.14
C LEU A 23 -9.94 5.04 -2.83
N ASN A 24 -9.60 6.04 -2.02
CA ASN A 24 -10.30 6.31 -0.78
C ASN A 24 -11.78 6.69 -1.01
N GLU A 25 -12.06 7.53 -2.01
CA GLU A 25 -13.44 7.87 -2.41
C GLU A 25 -14.20 6.64 -2.94
N SER A 26 -13.56 5.84 -3.80
CA SER A 26 -14.12 4.62 -4.38
C SER A 26 -14.44 3.56 -3.31
N LEU A 27 -13.62 3.50 -2.25
CA LEU A 27 -13.81 2.64 -1.09
C LEU A 27 -14.78 3.23 -0.05
N GLN A 28 -15.41 4.38 -0.35
CA GLN A 28 -16.35 5.10 0.51
C GLN A 28 -15.75 5.49 1.86
N ASN A 29 -14.55 6.10 1.84
CA ASN A 29 -13.85 6.62 3.01
C ASN A 29 -13.72 5.56 4.13
N PRO A 30 -13.01 4.45 3.87
CA PRO A 30 -12.94 3.36 4.83
C PRO A 30 -12.31 3.78 6.16
N THR A 31 -13.00 3.43 7.24
CA THR A 31 -12.50 3.64 8.62
C THR A 31 -11.53 2.56 9.09
N ARG A 32 -11.46 1.46 8.35
CA ARG A 32 -10.61 0.29 8.62
C ARG A 32 -9.32 0.33 7.79
N HIS A 33 -8.31 -0.38 8.29
CA HIS A 33 -7.03 -0.53 7.60
C HIS A 33 -7.08 -1.66 6.57
N PHE A 34 -6.50 -1.41 5.41
CA PHE A 34 -6.28 -2.43 4.38
C PHE A 34 -4.81 -2.55 4.04
N TRP A 35 -4.31 -3.77 3.93
CA TRP A 35 -2.97 -4.02 3.43
C TRP A 35 -2.85 -3.55 1.97
N ILE A 36 -1.79 -2.78 1.74
CA ILE A 36 -1.33 -2.37 0.42
C ILE A 36 0.09 -2.90 0.20
N GLY A 37 0.62 -2.70 -0.99
CA GLY A 37 1.90 -3.23 -1.42
C GLY A 37 3.12 -2.51 -0.85
N LEU A 38 3.04 -1.91 0.34
CA LEU A 38 4.11 -1.13 0.93
C LEU A 38 4.71 -1.87 2.14
N SER A 39 6.04 -1.92 2.24
CA SER A 39 6.72 -2.54 3.39
C SER A 39 8.12 -1.98 3.63
N VAL A 40 8.63 -2.14 4.85
CA VAL A 40 10.04 -1.92 5.18
C VAL A 40 10.70 -3.29 5.37
N PRO A 41 11.38 -3.83 4.34
CA PRO A 41 11.78 -5.24 4.34
C PRO A 41 12.89 -5.57 5.35
N VAL A 42 13.81 -4.64 5.62
CA VAL A 42 14.96 -4.86 6.52
C VAL A 42 15.31 -3.61 7.33
N ALA A 43 16.03 -3.80 8.44
CA ALA A 43 16.58 -2.69 9.23
C ALA A 43 17.56 -1.84 8.41
N GLY A 44 17.34 -0.53 8.42
CA GLY A 44 18.12 0.43 7.64
C GLY A 44 17.66 0.61 6.19
N ALA A 45 16.67 -0.16 5.72
CA ALA A 45 15.99 0.10 4.45
C ALA A 45 14.85 1.11 4.63
N GLY A 46 14.50 1.79 3.53
CA GLY A 46 13.31 2.64 3.46
C GLY A 46 12.07 1.85 3.05
N TRP A 47 10.94 2.54 3.08
CA TRP A 47 9.68 2.09 2.50
C TRP A 47 9.85 1.68 1.03
N THR A 48 9.42 0.46 0.73
CA THR A 48 9.54 -0.16 -0.60
C THR A 48 8.19 -0.74 -1.02
N TRP A 49 7.82 -0.48 -2.26
CA TRP A 49 6.62 -1.00 -2.91
C TRP A 49 6.85 -2.42 -3.47
N GLU A 50 5.77 -3.17 -3.71
CA GLU A 50 5.82 -4.52 -4.30
C GLU A 50 6.52 -4.59 -5.67
N ASN A 51 6.43 -3.50 -6.45
CA ASN A 51 7.07 -3.39 -7.76
C ASN A 51 8.59 -3.12 -7.65
N GLY A 52 9.12 -2.95 -6.43
CA GLY A 52 10.52 -2.66 -6.14
C GLY A 52 10.87 -1.17 -6.12
N SER A 53 9.93 -0.26 -6.36
CA SER A 53 10.18 1.18 -6.24
C SER A 53 10.21 1.62 -4.77
N GLY A 54 11.00 2.66 -4.46
CA GLY A 54 10.96 3.31 -3.17
C GLY A 54 9.72 4.18 -3.02
N LEU A 55 9.26 4.39 -1.78
CA LEU A 55 8.24 5.39 -1.49
C LEU A 55 8.82 6.80 -1.64
N ASP A 56 8.18 7.60 -2.49
CA ASP A 56 8.41 9.04 -2.57
C ASP A 56 7.44 9.75 -1.62
N GLN A 57 7.91 10.07 -0.41
CA GLN A 57 7.06 10.65 0.64
C GLN A 57 6.50 12.03 0.27
N ASP A 58 7.23 12.83 -0.50
CA ASP A 58 6.75 14.13 -0.99
C ASP A 58 5.60 13.95 -1.99
N ARG A 59 5.69 12.95 -2.87
CA ARG A 59 4.63 12.63 -3.85
C ARG A 59 3.31 12.21 -3.20
N PHE A 60 3.37 11.58 -2.03
CA PHE A 60 2.19 11.18 -1.26
C PHE A 60 1.84 12.14 -0.11
N GLN A 61 2.61 13.22 0.08
CA GLN A 61 2.44 14.16 1.21
C GLN A 61 2.40 13.45 2.58
N LEU A 62 3.27 12.46 2.76
CA LEU A 62 3.34 11.62 3.96
C LEU A 62 4.59 11.94 4.78
N ASP A 63 4.49 11.73 6.09
CA ASP A 63 5.64 11.66 7.01
C ASP A 63 5.59 10.31 7.72
N LEU A 64 6.26 9.31 7.15
CA LEU A 64 6.30 7.94 7.64
C LEU A 64 7.70 7.59 8.16
N GLU A 65 7.76 7.23 9.44
CA GLU A 65 8.98 6.69 10.02
C GLU A 65 9.37 5.36 9.37
N ASN A 66 10.66 5.18 9.08
CA ASN A 66 11.21 3.91 8.60
C ASN A 66 11.33 2.91 9.75
N ARG A 67 10.22 2.23 10.05
CA ARG A 67 10.18 1.17 11.05
C ARG A 67 10.44 -0.19 10.40
N PRO A 68 11.55 -0.87 10.69
CA PRO A 68 11.81 -2.19 10.13
C PRO A 68 10.74 -3.20 10.51
N GLY A 69 10.34 -4.03 9.55
CA GLY A 69 9.26 -5.01 9.74
C GLY A 69 7.86 -4.40 9.78
N ALA A 70 7.71 -3.13 9.42
CA ALA A 70 6.41 -2.50 9.22
C ALA A 70 5.88 -2.76 7.80
N CYS A 71 4.57 -2.95 7.71
CA CYS A 71 3.83 -3.01 6.46
C CYS A 71 2.89 -1.80 6.39
N GLY A 72 2.71 -1.23 5.20
CA GLY A 72 1.84 -0.09 4.98
C GLY A 72 0.40 -0.52 4.80
N THR A 73 -0.51 0.28 5.34
CA THR A 73 -1.95 0.10 5.20
C THR A 73 -2.61 1.37 4.69
N LEU A 74 -3.65 1.22 3.88
CA LEU A 74 -4.54 2.31 3.50
C LEU A 74 -5.62 2.48 4.58
N LYS A 75 -5.81 3.71 5.05
CA LYS A 75 -6.94 4.10 5.91
C LYS A 75 -7.30 5.56 5.66
N GLY A 76 -8.56 5.82 5.31
CA GLY A 76 -8.94 7.14 4.83
C GLY A 76 -8.09 7.57 3.63
N ASN A 77 -7.71 8.84 3.58
CA ASN A 77 -6.91 9.44 2.50
C ASN A 77 -5.38 9.27 2.66
N GLY A 78 -4.94 8.34 3.52
CA GLY A 78 -3.52 8.24 3.87
C GLY A 78 -3.04 6.81 4.05
N ILE A 79 -1.71 6.70 4.12
CA ILE A 79 -1.00 5.46 4.42
C ILE A 79 -0.57 5.47 5.88
N SER A 80 -0.73 4.35 6.57
CA SER A 80 -0.33 4.17 7.96
C SER A 80 0.49 2.90 8.15
N PRO A 81 1.56 2.93 8.97
CA PRO A 81 2.37 1.77 9.25
C PRO A 81 1.66 0.85 10.25
N GLN A 82 1.71 -0.46 10.03
CA GLN A 82 1.20 -1.50 10.93
C GLN A 82 2.21 -2.65 11.01
N GLY A 83 2.12 -3.46 12.08
CA GLY A 83 2.92 -4.69 12.20
C GLY A 83 2.45 -5.71 11.16
N CYS A 84 3.38 -6.23 10.35
CA CYS A 84 3.06 -7.16 9.25
C CYS A 84 2.36 -8.46 9.71
N ASP A 85 2.39 -8.78 10.99
CA ASP A 85 1.71 -9.92 11.64
C ASP A 85 0.21 -9.67 11.90
N THR A 86 -0.28 -8.45 11.69
CA THR A 86 -1.68 -8.10 11.95
C THR A 86 -2.61 -8.72 10.90
N THR A 87 -3.72 -9.31 11.35
CA THR A 87 -4.76 -9.83 10.45
C THR A 87 -5.68 -8.70 9.99
N LEU A 88 -5.44 -8.20 8.77
CA LEU A 88 -6.27 -7.18 8.10
C LEU A 88 -6.70 -7.68 6.71
N GLN A 89 -7.73 -7.08 6.15
CA GLN A 89 -8.07 -7.28 4.74
C GLN A 89 -7.05 -6.58 3.84
N TRP A 90 -6.99 -6.96 2.56
CA TRP A 90 -6.05 -6.43 1.58
C TRP A 90 -6.76 -6.00 0.31
N ILE A 91 -6.11 -5.12 -0.45
CA ILE A 91 -6.58 -4.68 -1.77
C ILE A 91 -5.59 -5.18 -2.81
N CYS A 92 -6.10 -5.87 -3.83
CA CYS A 92 -5.31 -6.29 -4.98
C CYS A 92 -5.53 -5.34 -6.15
N GLN A 93 -4.47 -5.05 -6.90
CA GLN A 93 -4.52 -4.33 -8.17
C GLN A 93 -4.08 -5.24 -9.31
N LYS A 94 -4.68 -5.03 -10.48
CA LYS A 94 -4.34 -5.72 -11.72
C LYS A 94 -4.42 -4.73 -12.86
N GLU A 95 -3.49 -4.81 -13.80
CA GLU A 95 -3.57 -4.01 -15.02
C GLU A 95 -4.79 -4.42 -15.83
N SER A 96 -5.54 -3.41 -16.31
CA SER A 96 -6.60 -3.63 -17.27
C SER A 96 -5.97 -3.91 -18.62
N VAL A 97 -6.27 -5.06 -19.22
CA VAL A 97 -5.93 -5.31 -20.62
C VAL A 97 -6.96 -4.54 -21.45
N GLU A 98 -6.54 -3.48 -22.14
CA GLU A 98 -7.33 -2.93 -23.25
C GLU A 98 -7.42 -4.02 -24.33
N ILE A 99 -8.66 -4.40 -24.68
CA ILE A 99 -8.98 -5.41 -25.72
C ILE A 99 -9.19 -4.68 -27.05
#